data_AF-K1RLQ1-F1
#
_entry.id   AF-K1RLQ1-F1
#
_cell.length_a   1.000
_cell.length_b   1.000
_cell.length_c   1.000
_cell.angle_alpha   90.00
_cell.angle_beta   90.00
_cell.angle_gamma   90.00
#
_symmetry.space_group_name_H-M   'P 1'
#
loop_
_entity.id
_entity.type
_entity.pdbx_description
1 polymer ?
#
loop_
_entity_poly.entity_id
_entity_poly.type
_entity_poly.pdbx_seq_one_letter_code
_entity_poly.pdbx_strand_id
1 'polypeptide(L)' 'MLLNKKELRKLEEAGKNPGFTIVPVRLFINEKGLAKLVVALAKGKKQYDKRESLKEKDDRREMDRMFKR' A
#
# COMPACT_ATOMS: atom_id res chain seq x y z
N MET A 1 21.39 -7.00 -3.97
CA MET A 1 20.20 -6.11 -3.91
C MET A 1 20.67 -4.69 -3.70
N LEU A 2 20.24 -3.73 -4.53
CA LEU A 2 20.69 -2.31 -4.49
C LEU A 2 20.03 -1.50 -3.36
N LEU A 3 19.64 -2.14 -2.26
CA LEU A 3 19.16 -1.46 -1.06
C LEU A 3 20.34 -1.12 -0.16
N ASN A 4 20.32 0.07 0.41
CA ASN A 4 21.33 0.48 1.35
C ASN A 4 21.16 -0.32 2.64
N LYS A 5 22.25 -0.77 3.28
CA LYS A 5 22.19 -1.66 4.48
C LYS A 5 21.32 -1.08 5.61
N LYS A 6 21.27 0.25 5.72
CA LYS A 6 20.42 0.98 6.67
C LYS A 6 18.92 0.88 6.36
N GLU A 7 18.55 0.85 5.07
CA GLU A 7 17.15 0.73 4.65
C GLU A 7 16.65 -0.70 4.87
N LEU A 8 17.48 -1.70 4.59
CA LEU A 8 17.15 -3.10 4.85
C LEU A 8 16.83 -3.33 6.34
N ARG A 9 17.66 -2.77 7.23
CA ARG A 9 17.46 -2.90 8.67
C ARG A 9 16.20 -2.18 9.16
N LYS A 10 15.88 -1.00 8.61
CA LYS A 10 14.61 -0.31 8.88
C LYS A 10 13.39 -1.14 8.42
N LEU A 11 13.47 -1.79 7.27
CA LEU A 11 12.41 -2.64 6.75
C LEU A 11 12.26 -3.93 7.57
N GLU A 12 13.35 -4.55 8.01
CA GLU A 12 13.32 -5.70 8.92
C GLU A 12 12.71 -5.34 10.27
N GLU A 13 13.14 -4.23 10.88
CA GLU A 13 12.57 -3.73 12.14
C GLU A 13 11.07 -3.41 11.98
N ALA A 14 10.67 -2.81 10.87
CA ALA A 14 9.27 -2.53 10.60
C ALA A 14 8.42 -3.77 10.28
N GLY A 15 9.01 -4.79 9.64
CA GLY A 15 8.36 -6.07 9.34
C GLY A 15 8.17 -6.98 10.56
N LYS A 16 8.98 -6.78 11.62
CA LYS A 16 8.81 -7.48 12.90
C LYS A 16 7.55 -7.04 13.67
N ASN A 17 7.00 -5.87 13.36
CA ASN A 17 5.78 -5.41 14.01
C ASN A 17 4.56 -6.18 13.46
N PRO A 18 3.82 -6.91 14.31
CA PRO A 18 2.70 -7.72 13.86
C PRO A 18 1.60 -6.83 13.24
N GLY A 19 1.24 -7.13 12.00
CA GLY A 19 0.18 -6.43 11.25
C GLY A 19 0.67 -5.37 10.25
N PHE A 20 1.98 -5.10 10.18
CA PHE A 20 2.57 -4.33 9.09
C PHE A 20 3.07 -5.26 7.98
N THR A 21 2.91 -4.84 6.73
CA THR A 21 3.31 -5.57 5.53
C THR A 21 4.01 -4.61 4.59
N ILE A 22 5.12 -5.07 4.00
CA ILE A 22 5.86 -4.29 3.02
C ILE A 22 5.19 -4.46 1.66
N VAL A 23 4.83 -3.35 1.02
CA VAL A 23 4.10 -3.35 -0.26
C VAL A 23 4.85 -2.50 -1.28
N PRO A 24 5.06 -2.99 -2.51
CA PRO A 24 5.62 -2.17 -3.59
C PRO A 24 4.60 -1.10 -4.01
N VAL A 25 5.02 0.16 -4.05
CA VAL A 25 4.16 1.30 -4.45
C VAL A 25 4.47 1.73 -5.88
N ARG A 26 5.74 1.72 -6.27
CA ARG A 26 6.15 2.20 -7.59
C ARG A 26 7.45 1.54 -8.02
N LEU A 27 7.48 1.08 -9.28
CA LEU A 27 8.70 0.69 -9.97
C LEU A 27 9.02 1.79 -10.99
N PHE A 28 10.26 2.25 -11.02
CA PHE A 28 10.72 3.23 -12.00
C PHE A 28 12.15 2.94 -12.43
N ILE A 29 12.49 3.27 -13.66
CA ILE A 29 13.86 3.13 -14.18
C ILE A 29 14.55 4.48 -13.98
N ASN A 30 15.72 4.48 -13.36
CA ASN A 30 16.50 5.70 -13.20
C ASN A 30 17.23 6.06 -14.50
N GLU A 31 17.79 7.28 -14.56
CA GLU A 31 18.55 7.77 -15.72
C GLU A 31 19.77 6.90 -16.09
N LYS A 32 20.21 6.03 -15.17
CA LYS A 32 21.30 5.06 -15.38
C LYS A 32 20.81 3.69 -15.87
N GLY A 33 19.53 3.56 -16.23
CA GLY A 33 18.93 2.31 -16.72
C GLY A 33 18.63 1.26 -15.64
N LEU A 34 18.72 1.62 -14.35
CA LEU A 34 18.47 0.71 -13.23
C LEU A 34 17.01 0.79 -12.77
N ALA A 35 16.37 -0.37 -12.67
CA ALA A 35 15.05 -0.50 -12.07
C ALA A 35 15.12 -0.28 -10.55
N LYS A 36 14.45 0.76 -10.07
CA LYS A 36 14.28 1.10 -8.65
C LYS A 36 12.84 0.84 -8.24
N LEU A 37 12.68 0.21 -7.08
CA LEU A 37 11.38 -0.10 -6.50
C LEU A 37 11.21 0.69 -5.20
N VAL A 38 10.12 1.44 -5.10
CA VAL A 38 9.68 2.13 -3.90
C VAL A 38 8.78 1.20 -3.12
N VAL A 39 9.15 0.92 -1.87
CA VAL A 39 8.35 0.14 -0.92
C VAL A 39 7.71 1.05 0.12
N ALA A 40 6.50 0.71 0.55
CA ALA A 40 5.83 1.32 1.70
C ALA A 40 5.45 0.26 2.72
N LEU A 41 5.28 0.70 3.97
CA LEU A 41 4.74 -0.11 5.05
C LEU A 41 3.23 0.13 5.12
N ALA A 42 2.44 -0.90 4.87
CA ALA A 42 1.00 -0.86 5.01
C ALA A 42 0.59 -1.68 6.23
N LYS A 43 -0.47 -1.24 6.93
CA LYS A 43 -1.12 -2.04 7.96
C LYS A 43 -2.32 -2.75 7.35
N GLY A 44 -2.41 -4.07 7.53
CA GLY A 44 -3.59 -4.81 7.11
C GLY A 44 -4.83 -4.33 7.87
N LYS A 45 -5.89 -3.92 7.16
CA LYS A 45 -7.19 -3.64 7.79
C LYS A 45 -7.79 -4.93 8.36
N LYS A 46 -8.35 -4.86 9.57
CA LYS A 46 -9.08 -5.99 10.18
C LYS A 46 -10.30 -6.34 9.32
N GLN A 47 -10.65 -7.62 9.22
CA GLN A 47 -11.79 -8.13 8.44
C GLN A 47 -13.12 -7.42 8.77
N TYR A 48 -13.32 -7.05 10.03
CA TYR A 48 -14.50 -6.29 10.49
C TYR A 48 -14.65 -4.93 9.78
N ASP A 49 -13.55 -4.19 9.66
CA ASP A 49 -13.45 -2.86 9.06
C ASP A 49 -13.68 -2.89 7.53
N LYS A 50 -13.50 -4.05 6.88
CA LYS A 50 -13.79 -4.22 5.45
C LYS A 50 -15.28 -4.14 5.14
N ARG A 51 -16.17 -4.63 5.99
CA ARG A 51 -17.62 -4.64 5.69
C ARG A 51 -18.19 -3.23 5.66
N GLU A 52 -17.83 -2.42 6.66
CA GLU A 52 -18.24 -1.02 6.73
C GLU A 52 -17.64 -0.19 5.59
N SER A 53 -16.33 -0.33 5.34
CA SER A 53 -15.65 0.34 4.23
C SER A 53 -16.19 -0.07 2.84
N LEU A 54 -16.62 -1.32 2.67
CA LEU A 54 -17.21 -1.80 1.41
C LEU A 54 -18.60 -1.21 1.22
N LYS A 55 -19.41 -1.17 2.28
CA LYS A 55 -20.74 -0.56 2.25
C LYS A 55 -20.65 0.93 1.88
N GLU A 56 -19.80 1.71 2.55
CA GLU A 56 -19.60 3.13 2.21
C GLU A 56 -19.14 3.35 0.76
N LYS A 57 -18.28 2.46 0.23
CA LYS A 57 -17.83 2.54 -1.16
C LYS A 57 -18.91 2.20 -2.18
N ASP A 58 -19.80 1.29 -1.84
CA ASP A 58 -20.92 0.92 -2.70
C ASP A 58 -22.00 2.01 -2.64
N ASP A 59 -22.34 2.50 -1.45
CA ASP A 59 -23.27 3.62 -1.23
C ASP A 59 -22.80 4.88 -1.99
N ARG A 60 -21.51 5.21 -1.91
CA ARG A 60 -20.94 6.34 -2.66
C ARG A 60 -21.01 6.13 -4.17
N ARG A 61 -20.72 4.91 -4.66
CA ARG A 61 -20.82 4.58 -6.09
C ARG A 61 -22.26 4.63 -6.60
N GLU A 62 -23.23 4.29 -5.78
CA GLU A 62 -24.65 4.36 -6.13
C GLU A 62 -25.14 5.81 -6.16
N MET A 63 -24.79 6.62 -5.16
CA MET A 63 -25.07 8.07 -5.17
C MET A 63 -24.46 8.75 -6.39
N ASP A 64 -23.18 8.50 -6.71
CA ASP A 64 -22.52 9.06 -7.88
C ASP A 64 -23.20 8.68 -9.21
N ARG A 65 -23.83 7.50 -9.29
CA ARG A 65 -24.64 7.10 -10.46
C ARG A 65 -25.99 7.80 -10.51
N MET A 66 -26.63 8.03 -9.36
CA MET A 66 -27.92 8.72 -9.29
C MET A 66 -27.79 10.21 -9.63
N PHE A 67 -26.71 10.87 -9.20
CA PHE A 67 -26.46 12.29 -9.52
C PHE A 67 -26.07 12.55 -10.98
N LYS A 68 -25.75 11.49 -11.75
CA LYS A 68 -25.32 11.60 -13.16
C LYS A 68 -26.46 11.37 -14.17
N ARG A 69 -27.71 11.29 -13.70
CA ARG A 69 -28.93 11.22 -14.50
C ARG A 69 -29.73 12.49 -14.33
#